data_AF-A0A1J4J991-F1
#
_entry.id   AF-A0A1J4J991-F1
#
_cell.length_a   1.000
_cell.length_b   1.000
_cell.length_c   1.000
_cell.angle_alpha   90.00
_cell.angle_beta   90.00
_cell.angle_gamma   90.00
#
_symmetry.space_group_name_H-M   'P 1'
#
loop_
_entity.id
_entity.type
_entity.pdbx_description
1 polymer ?
#
loop_
_entity_poly.entity_id
_entity_poly.type
_entity_poly.pdbx_seq_one_letter_code
_entity_poly.pdbx_strand_id
1 'polypeptide(L)'
;MISFLFNVLTTSLLPPYHFAQILDHNDVYCTQYFNQTYYSDNSNPPLNHETLIIIVGGANKFDSTILELPHIQQLRENTKALLFGLEHRYFGTSLPNISINSSSNCKYNNNYNDNYNSNYYNNFDHNYDDNSNNNNSNNNELNLEIENYTFLTVDQALSDLANFIKYLQQIHCSSQKCKVILAGSEYAGSLSVWFKIKFPHFVDAVWASSAPLNAQVDFTGASVAAGGRVFNYDHNCYNSLREFLYKFDKLRPGDFFHIFGFPDDLNDTSSFSIISDFIEYISLNETLQPMLQKLCMNVEMENFARVFNETFSLLNLNSLSIDPFRVENDRRAMAYLNCHELNWMKISSPNIGPSFKLGSNNISNQYHREVCNYLFDYMPPTPADYRKLDLFNLKFGGRKPGVKFTVFSTALYDPWEYLEIVSTFNSSELFIQSYGNHSIGADLISNFDSPELTLARNNVILKLTEWVNGCNNNCGNHGYCYFGKCQCKKDYTGDQCETRVMKYDNYKLLSITSTLLPTLMFLLIGGVLWFVNIKLIDQTVAPRH
;
A
#
# COMPACT_ATOMS: atom_id res chain seq x y z
N MET A 1 9.68 -11.74 -8.63
CA MET A 1 10.28 -12.06 -7.31
C MET A 1 11.51 -11.20 -6.98
N ILE A 2 12.29 -10.76 -7.98
CA ILE A 2 13.50 -9.93 -7.80
C ILE A 2 13.19 -8.48 -7.37
N SER A 3 12.00 -7.96 -7.70
CA SER A 3 11.54 -6.60 -7.34
C SER A 3 11.51 -6.29 -5.84
N PHE A 4 11.62 -7.30 -4.97
CA PHE A 4 11.60 -7.15 -3.51
C PHE A 4 13.00 -7.05 -2.87
N LEU A 5 14.06 -7.02 -3.67
CA LEU A 5 15.45 -7.04 -3.20
C LEU A 5 16.02 -5.63 -3.06
N PHE A 6 15.57 -4.90 -2.05
CA PHE A 6 16.32 -3.74 -1.56
C PHE A 6 17.01 -4.12 -0.24
N ASN A 7 18.33 -4.33 -0.32
CA ASN A 7 19.23 -4.24 0.82
C ASN A 7 20.15 -3.04 0.56
N VAL A 8 19.96 -1.96 1.31
CA VAL A 8 20.91 -0.85 1.34
C VAL A 8 21.99 -1.17 2.38
N LEU A 9 23.25 -1.09 1.96
CA LEU A 9 24.42 -1.21 2.82
C LEU A 9 24.54 0.00 3.77
N THR A 10 24.50 -0.30 5.06
CA THR A 10 25.14 0.37 6.20
C THR A 10 24.84 1.84 6.49
N THR A 11 23.90 2.07 7.41
CA THR A 11 23.99 2.98 8.57
C THR A 11 23.22 2.34 9.74
N SER A 12 23.41 2.80 10.98
CA SER A 12 22.96 2.13 12.22
C SER A 12 21.53 1.59 12.16
N LEU A 13 21.35 0.27 12.26
CA LEU A 13 20.02 -0.31 12.47
C LEU A 13 19.49 0.16 13.83
N LEU A 14 18.33 0.81 13.83
CA LEU A 14 17.61 1.10 15.05
C LEU A 14 17.31 -0.23 15.76
N PRO A 15 17.45 -0.30 17.10
CA PRO A 15 17.20 -1.55 17.81
C PRO A 15 15.72 -1.94 17.69
N PRO A 16 15.42 -3.24 17.51
CA PRO A 16 14.05 -3.72 17.50
C PRO A 16 13.45 -3.69 18.90
N TYR A 17 12.18 -3.31 18.97
CA TYR A 17 11.33 -3.48 20.14
C TYR A 17 10.29 -4.56 19.83
N HIS A 18 9.71 -5.14 20.88
CA HIS A 18 8.67 -6.15 20.75
C HIS A 18 7.47 -5.77 21.61
N PHE A 19 6.28 -6.01 21.08
CA PHE A 19 5.05 -5.97 21.87
C PHE A 19 4.27 -7.27 21.68
N ALA A 20 3.53 -7.65 22.72
CA ALA A 20 2.70 -8.84 22.69
C ALA A 20 1.48 -8.59 21.80
N GLN A 21 1.44 -9.25 20.65
CA GLN A 21 0.37 -9.17 19.67
C GLN A 21 -0.54 -10.39 19.76
N ILE A 22 -1.85 -10.20 19.61
CA ILE A 22 -2.83 -11.29 19.62
C ILE A 22 -2.62 -12.17 18.38
N LEU A 23 -2.56 -13.49 18.57
CA LEU A 23 -2.33 -14.43 17.48
C LEU A 23 -3.50 -14.43 16.48
N ASP A 24 -4.72 -14.55 16.99
CA ASP A 24 -5.96 -14.59 16.22
C ASP A 24 -6.95 -13.53 16.71
N HIS A 25 -7.11 -12.45 15.92
CA HIS A 25 -8.06 -11.38 16.21
C HIS A 25 -9.52 -11.75 15.88
N ASN A 26 -9.76 -12.84 15.16
CA ASN A 26 -11.11 -13.28 14.80
C ASN A 26 -11.76 -14.12 15.91
N ASP A 27 -10.96 -14.61 16.87
CA ASP A 27 -11.45 -15.33 18.03
C ASP A 27 -11.29 -14.51 19.31
N VAL A 28 -12.42 -14.04 19.82
CA VAL A 28 -12.49 -13.23 21.05
C VAL A 28 -11.99 -14.01 22.28
N TYR A 29 -11.95 -15.34 22.22
CA TYR A 29 -11.44 -16.19 23.30
C TYR A 29 -9.97 -16.59 23.12
N CYS A 30 -9.32 -16.18 22.03
CA CYS A 30 -7.92 -16.47 21.81
C CYS A 30 -7.07 -15.74 22.87
N THR A 31 -6.33 -16.53 23.65
CA THR A 31 -5.42 -16.02 24.68
C THR A 31 -3.95 -16.17 24.29
N GLN A 32 -3.68 -16.54 23.04
CA GLN A 32 -2.30 -16.70 22.54
C GLN A 32 -1.79 -15.39 21.95
N TYR A 33 -0.50 -15.15 22.17
CA TYR A 33 0.20 -13.98 21.69
C TYR A 33 1.50 -14.40 21.01
N PHE A 34 1.97 -13.56 20.10
CA PHE A 34 3.32 -13.63 19.56
C PHE A 34 4.00 -12.26 19.72
N ASN A 35 5.33 -12.25 19.66
CA ASN A 35 6.10 -11.02 19.71
C ASN A 35 6.14 -10.40 18.32
N GLN A 36 5.44 -9.29 18.13
CA GLN A 36 5.53 -8.51 16.89
C GLN A 36 6.59 -7.41 17.07
N THR A 37 7.46 -7.29 16.08
CA THR A 37 8.59 -6.36 16.09
C THR A 37 8.17 -4.98 15.60
N TYR A 38 8.68 -3.95 16.25
CA TYR A 38 8.54 -2.56 15.82
C TYR A 38 9.81 -1.76 16.12
N TYR A 39 9.92 -0.60 15.50
CA TYR A 39 11.07 0.30 15.57
C TYR A 39 10.61 1.71 15.94
N SER A 40 11.51 2.48 16.56
CA SER A 40 11.30 3.90 16.82
C SER A 40 12.61 4.64 16.62
N ASP A 41 12.53 5.87 16.11
CA ASP A 41 13.67 6.76 15.91
C ASP A 41 14.17 7.41 17.21
N ASN A 42 13.45 7.21 18.31
CA ASN A 42 13.83 7.65 19.65
C ASN A 42 13.76 6.47 20.62
N SER A 43 14.87 6.21 21.32
CA SER A 43 14.93 5.12 22.30
C SER A 43 14.08 5.36 23.55
N ASN A 44 13.73 6.62 23.84
CA ASN A 44 12.78 6.99 24.89
C ASN A 44 11.82 8.07 24.37
N PRO A 45 10.78 7.69 23.60
CA PRO A 45 9.83 8.64 23.06
C PRO A 45 9.11 9.39 24.20
N PRO A 46 9.00 10.73 24.14
CA PRO A 46 8.34 11.51 25.18
C PRO A 46 6.87 11.11 25.37
N LEU A 47 6.39 11.26 26.61
CA LEU A 47 4.98 11.07 26.96
C LEU A 47 4.15 12.30 26.58
N ASN A 48 2.82 12.14 26.55
CA ASN A 48 1.84 13.22 26.33
C ASN A 48 1.91 13.89 24.94
N HIS A 49 2.22 13.11 23.91
CA HIS A 49 2.23 13.56 22.53
C HIS A 49 0.82 13.79 21.96
N GLU A 50 0.75 14.52 20.85
CA GLU A 50 -0.48 14.82 20.11
C GLU A 50 -0.56 14.10 18.76
N THR A 51 0.57 13.68 18.19
CA THR A 51 0.65 13.08 16.84
C THR A 51 1.60 11.87 16.81
N LEU A 52 1.23 10.83 16.08
CA LEU A 52 2.04 9.65 15.76
C LEU A 52 2.16 9.50 14.23
N ILE A 53 3.33 9.08 13.75
CA ILE A 53 3.55 8.58 12.39
C ILE A 53 3.94 7.10 12.52
N ILE A 54 3.28 6.24 11.76
CA ILE A 54 3.60 4.81 11.69
C ILE A 54 3.87 4.45 10.23
N ILE A 55 5.11 4.03 9.97
CA ILE A 55 5.50 3.40 8.72
C ILE A 55 5.11 1.92 8.80
N VAL A 56 4.21 1.49 7.93
CA VAL A 56 3.68 0.13 7.89
C VAL A 56 4.67 -0.77 7.16
N GLY A 57 5.02 -1.91 7.75
CA GLY A 57 5.84 -2.94 7.13
C GLY A 57 5.08 -3.71 6.06
N GLY A 58 5.78 -4.01 4.97
CA GLY A 58 5.25 -4.74 3.83
C GLY A 58 5.63 -6.21 3.85
N ALA A 59 5.92 -6.75 2.66
CA ALA A 59 6.15 -8.17 2.43
C ALA A 59 7.62 -8.61 2.65
N ASN A 60 8.33 -7.98 3.58
CA ASN A 60 9.73 -8.30 3.93
C ASN A 60 10.02 -7.87 5.38
N LYS A 61 11.16 -8.31 5.92
CA LYS A 61 11.76 -7.71 7.12
C LYS A 61 11.74 -6.18 7.03
N PHE A 62 11.29 -5.52 8.10
CA PHE A 62 11.19 -4.07 8.12
C PHE A 62 12.60 -3.43 8.10
N ASP A 63 12.83 -2.55 7.13
CA ASP A 63 14.05 -1.75 7.07
C ASP A 63 13.92 -0.51 7.97
N SER A 64 14.59 -0.56 9.13
CA SER A 64 14.56 0.54 10.08
C SER A 64 15.20 1.83 9.57
N THR A 65 16.07 1.75 8.54
CA THR A 65 16.73 2.95 7.98
C THR A 65 15.74 3.91 7.33
N ILE A 66 14.56 3.43 6.94
CA ILE A 66 13.46 4.27 6.43
C ILE A 66 13.09 5.35 7.45
N LEU A 67 13.15 5.04 8.75
CA LEU A 67 12.82 6.01 9.79
C LEU A 67 13.85 7.15 9.85
N GLU A 68 15.09 6.94 9.41
CA GLU A 68 16.17 7.93 9.41
C GLU A 68 16.20 8.79 8.13
N LEU A 69 15.34 8.51 7.14
CA LEU A 69 15.36 9.21 5.86
C LEU A 69 15.00 10.71 6.02
N PRO A 70 15.69 11.63 5.30
CA PRO A 70 15.52 13.07 5.48
C PRO A 70 14.08 13.56 5.34
N HIS A 71 13.34 13.07 4.34
CA HIS A 71 11.94 13.45 4.10
C HIS A 71 10.98 12.89 5.15
N ILE A 72 11.26 11.72 5.72
CA ILE A 72 10.47 11.16 6.83
C ILE A 72 10.72 11.96 8.11
N GLN A 73 11.97 12.31 8.37
CA GLN A 73 12.36 13.18 9.48
C GLN A 73 11.75 14.58 9.35
N GLN A 74 11.72 15.15 8.14
CA GLN A 74 11.05 16.41 7.85
C GLN A 74 9.54 16.34 8.14
N LEU A 75 8.84 15.27 7.74
CA LEU A 75 7.43 15.07 8.08
C LEU A 75 7.22 15.00 9.60
N ARG A 76 8.06 14.24 10.30
CA ARG A 76 8.04 14.12 11.77
C ARG A 76 8.20 15.48 12.44
N GLU A 77 9.16 16.29 12.00
CA GLU A 77 9.40 17.63 12.56
C GLU A 77 8.24 18.59 12.28
N ASN A 78 7.73 18.62 11.04
CA ASN A 78 6.63 19.48 10.64
C ASN A 78 5.32 19.18 11.40
N THR A 79 5.09 17.91 11.72
CA THR A 79 3.89 17.45 12.43
C THR A 79 4.09 17.32 13.94
N LYS A 80 5.34 17.54 14.41
CA LYS A 80 5.76 17.25 15.79
C LYS A 80 5.22 15.89 16.22
N ALA A 81 5.53 14.85 15.45
CA ALA A 81 5.04 13.49 15.67
C ALA A 81 6.12 12.58 16.30
N LEU A 82 5.68 11.54 17.01
CA LEU A 82 6.55 10.39 17.30
C LEU A 82 6.54 9.47 16.08
N LEU A 83 7.69 8.88 15.76
CA LEU A 83 7.85 8.07 14.57
C LEU A 83 8.12 6.61 14.94
N PHE A 84 7.34 5.72 14.32
CA PHE A 84 7.43 4.28 14.52
C PHE A 84 7.41 3.53 13.19
N GLY A 85 8.02 2.36 13.16
CA GLY A 85 7.90 1.38 12.07
C GLY A 85 7.34 0.07 12.62
N LEU A 86 6.31 -0.49 12.01
CA LEU A 86 5.71 -1.76 12.45
C LEU A 86 6.04 -2.88 11.46
N GLU A 87 6.69 -3.94 11.89
CA GLU A 87 6.93 -5.11 11.04
C GLU A 87 5.67 -5.98 10.92
N HIS A 88 5.41 -6.51 9.73
CA HIS A 88 4.22 -7.31 9.44
C HIS A 88 4.33 -8.72 10.04
N ARG A 89 3.22 -9.30 10.54
CA ARG A 89 3.19 -10.71 10.97
C ARG A 89 3.70 -11.65 9.88
N TYR A 90 4.46 -12.69 10.22
CA TYR A 90 5.10 -13.64 9.30
C TYR A 90 6.20 -13.06 8.40
N PHE A 91 6.62 -11.81 8.60
CA PHE A 91 7.77 -11.24 7.88
C PHE A 91 8.88 -10.85 8.85
N GLY A 92 10.12 -10.99 8.40
CA GLY A 92 11.32 -10.67 9.15
C GLY A 92 11.42 -11.45 10.46
N THR A 93 11.25 -10.75 11.58
CA THR A 93 11.36 -11.32 12.93
C THR A 93 10.01 -11.51 13.62
N SER A 94 8.93 -11.04 13.00
CA SER A 94 7.58 -11.05 13.57
C SER A 94 6.86 -12.37 13.27
N LEU A 95 7.46 -13.48 13.69
CA LEU A 95 7.01 -14.84 13.36
C LEU A 95 6.12 -15.41 14.47
N PRO A 96 4.83 -15.71 14.21
CA PRO A 96 4.00 -16.39 15.17
C PRO A 96 4.48 -17.82 15.41
N ASN A 97 4.90 -18.14 16.63
CA ASN A 97 5.30 -19.50 17.00
C ASN A 97 4.06 -20.35 17.30
N ILE A 98 3.64 -21.16 16.32
CA ILE A 98 2.46 -22.02 16.43
C ILE A 98 2.92 -23.42 16.80
N SER A 99 2.93 -23.74 18.10
CA SER A 99 3.11 -25.12 18.54
C SER A 99 1.85 -25.94 18.21
N ILE A 100 2.01 -26.94 17.32
CA ILE A 100 0.95 -27.85 16.84
C ILE A 100 0.28 -28.62 18.00
N ASN A 101 0.94 -28.72 19.16
CA ASN A 101 0.50 -29.50 20.32
C ASN A 101 -0.15 -28.69 21.45
N SER A 102 -0.37 -27.39 21.28
CA SER A 102 -1.11 -26.64 22.31
C SER A 102 -2.61 -26.83 22.09
N SER A 103 -3.31 -27.36 23.09
CA SER A 103 -4.76 -27.31 23.25
C SER A 103 -5.21 -25.84 23.34
N SER A 104 -5.15 -25.15 22.22
CA SER A 104 -5.28 -23.70 22.12
C SER A 104 -6.75 -23.31 22.01
N ASN A 105 -7.17 -22.36 22.84
CA ASN A 105 -8.49 -21.75 22.77
C ASN A 105 -8.62 -20.73 21.63
N CYS A 106 -7.67 -20.70 20.70
CA CYS A 106 -7.81 -19.94 19.45
C CYS A 106 -8.42 -20.92 18.45
N LYS A 107 -9.54 -20.56 17.83
CA LYS A 107 -10.24 -21.39 16.84
C LYS A 107 -9.31 -21.79 15.70
N TYR A 108 -8.64 -22.91 15.87
CA TYR A 108 -8.08 -23.70 14.81
C TYR A 108 -9.24 -24.39 14.10
N ASN A 109 -9.93 -23.65 13.23
CA ASN A 109 -11.08 -24.16 12.53
C ASN A 109 -10.61 -24.81 11.21
N ASN A 110 -10.09 -26.04 11.30
CA ASN A 110 -9.97 -26.96 10.14
C ASN A 110 -11.35 -27.42 9.60
N ASN A 111 -12.39 -26.59 9.71
CA ASN A 111 -13.73 -26.83 9.18
C ASN A 111 -14.06 -25.92 8.00
N TYR A 112 -13.06 -25.51 7.23
CA TYR A 112 -13.23 -25.41 5.77
C TYR A 112 -12.68 -26.71 5.16
N ASN A 113 -13.40 -27.81 5.41
CA ASN A 113 -13.50 -28.82 4.37
C ASN A 113 -14.19 -28.12 3.20
N ASP A 114 -13.41 -27.68 2.22
CA ASP A 114 -13.89 -27.59 0.86
C ASP A 114 -14.37 -29.01 0.49
N ASN A 115 -15.63 -29.30 0.79
CA ASN A 115 -16.37 -30.48 0.32
C ASN A 115 -16.64 -30.39 -1.19
N TYR A 116 -15.70 -29.84 -1.96
CA TYR A 116 -15.59 -29.98 -3.39
C TYR A 116 -14.26 -30.70 -3.67
N ASN A 117 -14.38 -31.99 -4.00
CA ASN A 117 -13.36 -32.89 -4.57
C ASN A 117 -12.54 -33.80 -3.65
N SER A 118 -13.16 -34.45 -2.67
CA SER A 118 -12.63 -35.71 -2.08
C SER A 118 -12.90 -36.97 -2.93
N ASN A 119 -13.51 -36.87 -4.12
CA ASN A 119 -13.96 -38.05 -4.89
C ASN A 119 -13.39 -38.17 -6.32
N TYR A 120 -12.26 -37.53 -6.66
CA TYR A 120 -11.73 -37.66 -8.04
C TYR A 120 -10.22 -37.97 -8.20
N TYR A 121 -9.48 -38.26 -7.13
CA TYR A 121 -8.08 -38.67 -7.24
C TYR A 121 -7.77 -39.94 -6.45
N ASN A 122 -8.44 -41.02 -6.82
CA ASN A 122 -7.89 -42.37 -6.72
C ASN A 122 -7.77 -42.85 -8.17
N ASN A 123 -6.66 -42.50 -8.84
CA ASN A 123 -6.11 -43.15 -10.04
C ASN A 123 -5.06 -42.23 -10.69
N PHE A 124 -3.93 -42.04 -10.00
CA PHE A 124 -2.66 -41.85 -10.71
C PHE A 124 -1.65 -42.75 -10.00
N ASP A 125 -1.43 -43.91 -10.62
CA ASP A 125 -0.41 -44.87 -10.23
C ASP A 125 0.96 -44.19 -10.21
N HIS A 126 1.54 -44.04 -9.01
CA HIS A 126 2.96 -43.86 -8.84
C HIS A 126 3.67 -45.18 -9.15
N ASN A 127 4.02 -45.41 -10.42
CA ASN A 127 5.06 -46.37 -10.78
C ASN A 127 6.39 -45.62 -10.90
N TYR A 128 7.12 -45.55 -9.79
CA TYR A 128 8.57 -45.44 -9.82
C TYR A 128 9.12 -46.59 -8.98
N ASP A 129 9.74 -47.54 -9.67
CA ASP A 129 10.34 -48.75 -9.10
C ASP A 129 11.50 -48.36 -8.16
N ASP A 130 11.31 -48.54 -6.85
CA ASP A 130 12.40 -48.52 -5.87
C ASP A 130 12.76 -49.95 -5.46
N ASN A 131 13.74 -50.51 -6.16
CA ASN A 131 14.44 -51.72 -5.77
C ASN A 131 15.84 -51.32 -5.25
N SER A 132 15.96 -50.99 -3.97
CA SER A 132 17.15 -51.38 -3.21
C SER A 132 16.90 -51.39 -1.70
N ASN A 133 17.04 -52.57 -1.11
CA ASN A 133 17.27 -52.74 0.31
C ASN A 133 18.68 -52.23 0.63
N ASN A 134 18.82 -51.27 1.55
CA ASN A 134 19.90 -51.32 2.52
C ASN A 134 19.62 -50.45 3.76
N ASN A 135 19.60 -51.14 4.89
CA ASN A 135 19.68 -50.56 6.23
C ASN A 135 20.97 -49.75 6.38
N ASN A 136 20.86 -48.48 6.76
CA ASN A 136 21.78 -47.84 7.70
C ASN A 136 21.16 -46.56 8.27
N SER A 137 21.04 -46.55 9.60
CA SER A 137 20.73 -45.38 10.42
C SER A 137 21.71 -44.24 10.20
N ASN A 138 21.23 -43.04 10.57
CA ASN A 138 21.89 -41.74 10.62
C ASN A 138 21.70 -40.93 9.33
N ASN A 139 20.59 -40.21 9.27
CA ASN A 139 20.61 -38.81 8.85
C ASN A 139 19.54 -38.05 9.64
N ASN A 140 19.98 -36.94 10.22
CA ASN A 140 19.15 -35.99 10.94
C ASN A 140 18.01 -35.52 10.02
N GLU A 141 16.79 -35.96 10.30
CA GLU A 141 15.59 -35.29 9.81
C GLU A 141 15.63 -33.86 10.35
N LEU A 142 15.96 -32.94 9.46
CA LEU A 142 15.72 -31.53 9.66
C LEU A 142 14.19 -31.42 9.80
N ASN A 143 13.71 -31.27 11.05
CA ASN A 143 12.34 -30.88 11.33
C ASN A 143 12.10 -29.53 10.64
N LEU A 144 11.63 -29.57 9.39
CA LEU A 144 10.88 -28.47 8.80
C LEU A 144 9.61 -28.39 9.64
N GLU A 145 9.65 -27.57 10.71
CA GLU A 145 8.42 -27.06 11.32
C GLU A 145 7.59 -26.52 10.15
N ILE A 146 6.47 -27.18 9.86
CA ILE A 146 5.56 -26.73 8.81
C ILE A 146 5.14 -25.32 9.21
N GLU A 147 5.71 -24.30 8.59
CA GLU A 147 5.34 -22.91 8.82
C GLU A 147 3.85 -22.78 8.56
N ASN A 148 3.08 -22.61 9.63
CA ASN A 148 1.63 -22.58 9.55
C ASN A 148 1.16 -21.15 9.27
N TYR A 149 0.81 -20.87 8.00
CA TYR A 149 0.30 -19.57 7.55
C TYR A 149 -1.20 -19.34 7.83
N THR A 150 -1.85 -20.16 8.65
CA THR A 150 -3.29 -20.03 8.96
C THR A 150 -3.68 -18.61 9.40
N PHE A 151 -2.81 -17.92 10.16
CA PHE A 151 -3.08 -16.55 10.63
C PHE A 151 -2.45 -15.46 9.76
N LEU A 152 -1.92 -15.81 8.58
CA LEU A 152 -1.42 -14.87 7.59
C LEU A 152 -2.56 -14.46 6.66
N THR A 153 -3.28 -13.42 7.04
CA THR A 153 -4.31 -12.78 6.22
C THR A 153 -4.21 -11.27 6.33
N VAL A 154 -4.70 -10.56 5.32
CA VAL A 154 -4.84 -9.10 5.33
C VAL A 154 -5.66 -8.66 6.54
N ASP A 155 -6.76 -9.34 6.86
CA ASP A 155 -7.60 -8.97 8.00
C ASP A 155 -6.88 -9.01 9.34
N GLN A 156 -6.05 -10.04 9.54
CA GLN A 156 -5.26 -10.20 10.75
C GLN A 156 -4.18 -9.12 10.84
N ALA A 157 -3.50 -8.83 9.73
CA ALA A 157 -2.50 -7.75 9.67
C ALA A 157 -3.10 -6.36 9.94
N LEU A 158 -4.29 -6.08 9.41
CA LEU A 158 -5.01 -4.83 9.73
C LEU A 158 -5.41 -4.76 11.21
N SER A 159 -5.77 -5.89 11.81
CA SER A 159 -6.13 -5.96 13.23
C SER A 159 -4.89 -5.82 14.13
N ASP A 160 -3.73 -6.31 13.69
CA ASP A 160 -2.45 -6.06 14.36
C ASP A 160 -2.14 -4.58 14.43
N LEU A 161 -2.25 -3.90 13.29
CA LEU A 161 -2.00 -2.47 13.20
C LEU A 161 -2.95 -1.67 14.10
N ALA A 162 -4.22 -2.07 14.21
CA ALA A 162 -5.18 -1.44 15.13
C ALA A 162 -4.78 -1.64 16.59
N ASN A 163 -4.39 -2.86 16.97
CA ASN A 163 -3.92 -3.15 18.32
C ASN A 163 -2.63 -2.41 18.66
N PHE A 164 -1.71 -2.28 17.70
CA PHE A 164 -0.47 -1.53 17.84
C PHE A 164 -0.70 -0.03 18.02
N ILE A 165 -1.58 0.59 17.21
CA ILE A 165 -1.94 2.00 17.37
C ILE A 165 -2.52 2.24 18.76
N LYS A 166 -3.42 1.36 19.23
CA LYS A 166 -3.99 1.44 20.57
C LYS A 166 -2.92 1.34 21.66
N TYR A 167 -1.98 0.40 21.51
CA TYR A 167 -0.84 0.25 22.42
C TYR A 167 0.00 1.54 22.49
N LEU A 168 0.38 2.12 21.36
CA LEU A 168 1.11 3.39 21.32
C LEU A 168 0.31 4.55 21.93
N GLN A 169 -0.99 4.62 21.66
CA GLN A 169 -1.86 5.65 22.22
C GLN A 169 -1.98 5.57 23.74
N GLN A 170 -2.00 4.37 24.31
CA GLN A 170 -2.04 4.18 25.75
C GLN A 170 -0.74 4.62 26.44
N ILE A 171 0.40 4.47 25.77
CA ILE A 171 1.71 4.78 26.35
C ILE A 171 2.07 6.25 26.14
N HIS A 172 1.89 6.76 24.91
CA HIS A 172 2.51 8.03 24.51
C HIS A 172 1.53 9.20 24.39
N CYS A 173 0.22 8.98 24.33
CA CYS A 173 -0.73 10.04 23.98
C CYS A 173 -1.43 10.67 25.19
N SER A 174 -1.52 12.00 25.16
CA SER A 174 -2.34 12.76 26.12
C SER A 174 -3.81 12.31 26.02
N SER A 175 -4.41 11.90 27.14
CA SER A 175 -5.81 11.40 27.16
C SER A 175 -6.09 10.21 26.23
N GLN A 176 -5.08 9.41 25.88
CA GLN A 176 -5.20 8.25 24.99
C GLN A 176 -5.71 8.59 23.57
N LYS A 177 -5.50 9.84 23.11
CA LYS A 177 -5.89 10.27 21.76
C LYS A 177 -4.76 11.09 21.12
N CYS A 178 -4.07 10.48 20.18
CA CYS A 178 -3.21 11.19 19.23
C CYS A 178 -3.83 11.17 17.85
N LYS A 179 -3.47 12.18 17.04
CA LYS A 179 -3.56 12.10 15.59
C LYS A 179 -2.61 11.03 15.07
N VAL A 180 -2.99 10.29 14.04
CA VAL A 180 -2.17 9.21 13.48
C VAL A 180 -2.01 9.38 11.98
N ILE A 181 -0.77 9.40 11.49
CA ILE A 181 -0.44 9.27 10.08
C ILE A 181 0.04 7.84 9.84
N LEU A 182 -0.54 7.14 8.86
CA LEU A 182 0.00 5.89 8.34
C LEU A 182 0.71 6.16 7.02
N ALA A 183 1.86 5.51 6.81
CA ALA A 183 2.53 5.55 5.53
C ALA A 183 3.04 4.15 5.16
N GLY A 184 2.99 3.80 3.87
CA GLY A 184 3.48 2.52 3.39
C GLY A 184 3.69 2.52 1.88
N SER A 185 4.58 1.65 1.42
CA SER A 185 4.90 1.43 0.01
C SER A 185 4.38 0.07 -0.45
N GLU A 186 3.88 -0.01 -1.68
CA GLU A 186 3.41 -1.26 -2.29
C GLU A 186 2.34 -1.97 -1.43
N TYR A 187 2.59 -3.23 -1.04
CA TYR A 187 1.69 -3.98 -0.16
C TYR A 187 1.45 -3.23 1.18
N ALA A 188 2.45 -2.56 1.75
CA ALA A 188 2.25 -1.75 2.96
C ALA A 188 1.42 -0.49 2.70
N GLY A 189 1.52 0.10 1.51
CA GLY A 189 0.65 1.20 1.08
C GLY A 189 -0.81 0.74 0.96
N SER A 190 -1.00 -0.47 0.43
CA SER A 190 -2.29 -1.14 0.30
C SER A 190 -2.90 -1.41 1.68
N LEU A 191 -2.12 -1.97 2.61
CA LEU A 191 -2.51 -2.14 4.01
C LEU A 191 -2.90 -0.82 4.67
N SER A 192 -2.17 0.27 4.42
CA SER A 192 -2.50 1.59 4.98
C SER A 192 -3.87 2.11 4.50
N VAL A 193 -4.20 1.87 3.23
CA VAL A 193 -5.50 2.24 2.64
C VAL A 193 -6.61 1.33 3.17
N TRP A 194 -6.41 0.02 3.13
CA TRP A 194 -7.37 -0.96 3.64
C TRP A 194 -7.62 -0.77 5.14
N PHE A 195 -6.59 -0.37 5.89
CA PHE A 195 -6.71 0.03 7.28
C PHE A 195 -7.63 1.25 7.44
N LYS A 196 -7.44 2.30 6.63
CA LYS A 196 -8.31 3.48 6.66
C LYS A 196 -9.76 3.14 6.34
N ILE A 197 -10.02 2.18 5.46
CA ILE A 197 -11.38 1.71 5.14
C ILE A 197 -12.00 0.98 6.35
N LYS A 198 -11.26 0.04 6.95
CA LYS A 198 -11.76 -0.84 8.01
C LYS A 198 -11.81 -0.14 9.38
N PHE A 199 -10.84 0.72 9.65
CA PHE A 199 -10.58 1.37 10.94
C PHE A 199 -10.38 2.89 10.79
N PRO A 200 -11.32 3.64 10.15
CA PRO A 200 -11.14 5.06 9.85
C PRO A 200 -10.96 5.96 11.08
N HIS A 201 -11.38 5.49 12.26
CA HIS A 201 -11.32 6.21 13.54
C HIS A 201 -9.95 6.09 14.23
N PHE A 202 -9.06 5.22 13.75
CA PHE A 202 -7.71 5.05 14.29
C PHE A 202 -6.64 5.86 13.55
N VAL A 203 -6.95 6.39 12.36
CA VAL A 203 -5.99 7.06 11.48
C VAL A 203 -6.55 8.36 10.93
N ASP A 204 -5.75 9.42 10.96
CA ASP A 204 -6.11 10.76 10.49
C ASP A 204 -5.74 10.95 9.03
N ALA A 205 -4.51 10.58 8.64
CA ALA A 205 -4.03 10.70 7.27
C ALA A 205 -3.24 9.47 6.82
N VAL A 206 -3.23 9.23 5.51
CA VAL A 206 -2.50 8.10 4.91
C VAL A 206 -1.59 8.59 3.78
N TRP A 207 -0.38 8.07 3.70
CA TRP A 207 0.48 8.11 2.52
C TRP A 207 0.65 6.70 1.95
N ALA A 208 -0.04 6.43 0.85
CA ALA A 208 0.01 5.17 0.13
C ALA A 208 0.85 5.35 -1.14
N SER A 209 2.11 4.92 -1.08
CA SER A 209 3.02 4.94 -2.22
C SER A 209 2.93 3.63 -3.01
N SER A 210 2.82 3.73 -4.34
CA SER A 210 2.78 2.63 -5.30
C SER A 210 1.84 1.48 -4.89
N ALA A 211 0.65 1.80 -4.40
CA ALA A 211 -0.19 0.88 -3.63
C ALA A 211 -1.21 0.09 -4.49
N PRO A 212 -0.98 -1.20 -4.83
CA PRO A 212 -1.96 -2.02 -5.53
C PRO A 212 -3.18 -2.32 -4.65
N LEU A 213 -4.34 -1.74 -4.99
CA LEU A 213 -5.55 -1.87 -4.17
C LEU A 213 -6.47 -3.01 -4.60
N ASN A 214 -6.37 -3.42 -5.87
CA ASN A 214 -7.28 -4.39 -6.46
C ASN A 214 -6.65 -5.79 -6.46
N ALA A 215 -7.30 -6.74 -5.80
CA ALA A 215 -6.98 -8.16 -5.96
C ALA A 215 -7.41 -8.58 -7.37
N GLN A 216 -6.48 -9.07 -8.17
CA GLN A 216 -6.70 -9.26 -9.60
C GLN A 216 -5.90 -10.42 -10.12
N VAL A 217 -6.57 -11.21 -10.94
CA VAL A 217 -6.00 -12.27 -11.76
C VAL A 217 -5.42 -11.75 -13.06
N ASP A 218 -4.63 -12.58 -13.75
CA ASP A 218 -4.12 -12.20 -15.07
C ASP A 218 -3.35 -10.86 -15.01
N PHE A 219 -2.54 -10.69 -13.97
CA PHE A 219 -1.85 -9.42 -13.74
C PHE A 219 -0.67 -9.26 -14.70
N THR A 220 -0.88 -8.46 -15.76
CA THR A 220 0.14 -8.15 -16.78
C THR A 220 0.98 -6.92 -16.48
N GLY A 221 0.65 -6.16 -15.42
CA GLY A 221 1.18 -4.81 -15.18
C GLY A 221 2.71 -4.74 -15.15
N ALA A 222 3.35 -5.70 -14.49
CA ALA A 222 4.80 -5.87 -14.47
C ALA A 222 5.44 -5.91 -15.88
N SER A 223 4.96 -6.83 -16.73
CA SER A 223 5.47 -6.96 -18.10
C SER A 223 5.17 -5.74 -18.97
N VAL A 224 4.06 -5.05 -18.70
CA VAL A 224 3.67 -3.83 -19.42
C VAL A 224 4.57 -2.66 -19.04
N ALA A 225 4.83 -2.47 -17.74
CA ALA A 225 5.72 -1.43 -17.25
C ALA A 225 7.15 -1.61 -17.77
N ALA A 226 7.67 -2.84 -17.73
CA ALA A 226 8.97 -3.17 -18.30
C ALA A 226 9.01 -2.88 -19.82
N GLY A 227 7.99 -3.33 -20.56
CA GLY A 227 7.86 -3.08 -22.00
C GLY A 227 7.80 -1.59 -22.33
N GLY A 228 6.97 -0.83 -21.62
CA GLY A 228 6.84 0.63 -21.81
C GLY A 228 8.12 1.39 -21.51
N ARG A 229 8.83 1.04 -20.43
CA ARG A 229 10.09 1.69 -20.06
C ARG A 229 11.19 1.40 -21.08
N VAL A 230 11.36 0.14 -21.50
CA VAL A 230 12.35 -0.21 -22.52
C VAL A 230 11.99 0.42 -23.87
N PHE A 231 10.72 0.43 -24.27
CA PHE A 231 10.27 1.06 -25.51
C PHE A 231 10.59 2.55 -25.55
N ASN A 232 10.36 3.27 -24.45
CA ASN A 232 10.65 4.70 -24.35
C ASN A 232 12.16 4.99 -24.22
N TYR A 233 12.94 4.04 -23.69
CA TYR A 233 14.40 4.15 -23.61
C TYR A 233 15.05 3.87 -24.97
N ASP A 234 14.74 2.74 -25.60
CA ASP A 234 15.25 2.32 -26.91
C ASP A 234 14.23 1.39 -27.61
N HIS A 235 13.56 1.93 -28.62
CA HIS A 235 12.57 1.24 -29.42
C HIS A 235 13.12 -0.01 -30.13
N ASN A 236 14.38 0.03 -30.61
CA ASN A 236 15.00 -1.10 -31.29
C ASN A 236 15.36 -2.21 -30.30
N CYS A 237 15.86 -1.82 -29.12
CA CYS A 237 16.09 -2.77 -28.03
C CYS A 237 14.80 -3.49 -27.63
N TYR A 238 13.70 -2.76 -27.45
CA TYR A 238 12.40 -3.36 -27.15
C TYR A 238 11.97 -4.40 -28.19
N ASN A 239 12.07 -4.08 -29.48
CA ASN A 239 11.71 -5.01 -30.55
C ASN A 239 12.62 -6.25 -30.55
N SER A 240 13.92 -6.07 -30.32
CA SER A 240 14.90 -7.16 -30.27
C SER A 240 14.65 -8.08 -29.07
N LEU A 241 14.36 -7.53 -27.89
CA LEU A 241 14.01 -8.30 -26.69
C LEU A 241 12.70 -9.07 -26.87
N ARG A 242 11.70 -8.45 -27.51
CA ARG A 242 10.44 -9.12 -27.82
C ARG A 242 10.62 -10.29 -28.79
N GLU A 243 11.44 -10.12 -29.82
CA GLU A 243 11.76 -11.20 -30.76
C GLU A 243 12.57 -12.32 -30.08
N PHE A 244 13.55 -11.95 -29.25
CA PHE A 244 14.33 -12.88 -28.45
C PHE A 244 13.42 -13.74 -27.56
N LEU A 245 12.53 -13.12 -26.77
CA LEU A 245 11.58 -13.82 -25.90
C LEU A 245 10.66 -14.76 -26.67
N TYR A 246 10.16 -14.32 -27.84
CA TYR A 246 9.33 -15.16 -28.70
C TYR A 246 10.07 -16.42 -29.20
N LYS A 247 11.37 -16.31 -29.49
CA LYS A 247 12.22 -17.46 -29.85
C LYS A 247 12.52 -18.33 -28.63
N PHE A 248 12.86 -17.69 -27.51
CA PHE A 248 13.19 -18.33 -26.24
C PHE A 248 12.05 -19.21 -25.72
N ASP A 249 10.81 -18.72 -25.79
CA ASP A 249 9.61 -19.44 -25.35
C ASP A 249 9.38 -20.79 -26.07
N LYS A 250 10.00 -20.98 -27.24
CA LYS A 250 9.91 -22.21 -28.04
C LYS A 250 11.06 -23.18 -27.83
N LEU A 251 12.11 -22.77 -27.11
CA LEU A 251 13.23 -23.63 -26.79
C LEU A 251 12.81 -24.61 -25.69
N ARG A 252 13.42 -25.80 -25.69
CA ARG A 252 13.28 -26.70 -24.54
C ARG A 252 14.25 -26.25 -23.46
N PRO A 253 13.85 -26.27 -22.18
CA PRO A 253 14.71 -25.96 -21.03
C PRO A 253 16.14 -26.52 -21.14
N GLY A 254 16.27 -27.82 -21.40
CA GLY A 254 17.58 -28.48 -21.53
C GLY A 254 18.50 -27.90 -22.63
N ASP A 255 17.95 -27.24 -23.65
CA ASP A 255 18.74 -26.63 -24.73
C ASP A 255 19.45 -25.34 -24.28
N PHE A 256 19.01 -24.67 -23.19
CA PHE A 256 19.60 -23.42 -22.72
C PHE A 256 20.07 -23.43 -21.26
N PHE A 257 19.76 -24.45 -20.45
CA PHE A 257 20.17 -24.52 -19.04
C PHE A 257 21.67 -24.30 -18.83
N HIS A 258 22.49 -24.98 -19.63
CA HIS A 258 23.95 -24.86 -19.56
C HIS A 258 24.47 -23.47 -19.93
N ILE A 259 23.75 -22.73 -20.79
CA ILE A 259 24.12 -21.38 -21.23
C ILE A 259 23.93 -20.38 -20.07
N PHE A 260 22.83 -20.52 -19.34
CA PHE A 260 22.47 -19.68 -18.20
C PHE A 260 23.07 -20.18 -16.88
N GLY A 261 23.71 -21.35 -16.85
CA GLY A 261 24.23 -21.94 -15.63
C GLY A 261 23.12 -22.35 -14.66
N PHE A 262 21.96 -22.74 -15.16
CA PHE A 262 20.89 -23.27 -14.32
C PHE A 262 21.23 -24.68 -13.83
N PRO A 263 20.93 -25.00 -12.55
CA PRO A 263 21.21 -26.33 -12.03
C PRO A 263 20.20 -27.35 -12.57
N ASP A 264 20.63 -28.61 -12.66
CA ASP A 264 19.85 -29.70 -13.26
C ASP A 264 18.55 -30.01 -12.52
N ASP A 265 18.44 -29.63 -11.24
CA ASP A 265 17.27 -29.84 -10.40
C ASP A 265 16.27 -28.67 -10.44
N LEU A 266 16.55 -27.60 -11.19
CA LEU A 266 15.61 -26.50 -11.41
C LEU A 266 14.40 -26.97 -12.21
N ASN A 267 13.20 -26.57 -11.79
CA ASN A 267 12.00 -26.85 -12.57
C ASN A 267 12.07 -26.16 -13.94
N ASP A 268 11.82 -26.94 -14.99
CA ASP A 268 11.78 -26.52 -16.40
C ASP A 268 11.00 -25.22 -16.61
N THR A 269 9.81 -25.10 -16.02
CA THR A 269 8.95 -23.93 -16.20
C THR A 269 9.41 -22.73 -15.36
N SER A 270 10.07 -22.97 -14.21
CA SER A 270 10.69 -21.91 -13.42
C SER A 270 11.76 -21.15 -14.17
N SER A 271 12.47 -21.80 -15.10
CA SER A 271 13.49 -21.14 -15.91
C SER A 271 12.93 -19.95 -16.72
N PHE A 272 11.73 -20.09 -17.30
CA PHE A 272 11.04 -19.01 -18.00
C PHE A 272 10.62 -17.88 -17.05
N SER A 273 10.17 -18.23 -15.84
CA SER A 273 9.84 -17.26 -14.78
C SER A 273 11.06 -16.44 -14.37
N ILE A 274 12.21 -17.10 -14.18
CA ILE A 274 13.47 -16.46 -13.78
C ILE A 274 13.96 -15.48 -14.86
N ILE A 275 13.91 -15.87 -16.13
CA ILE A 275 14.29 -14.98 -17.24
C ILE A 275 13.36 -13.78 -17.34
N SER A 276 12.06 -13.97 -17.13
CA SER A 276 11.10 -12.87 -17.17
C SER A 276 11.26 -11.91 -16.00
N ASP A 277 11.46 -12.44 -14.79
CA ASP A 277 11.77 -11.66 -13.59
C ASP A 277 13.07 -10.85 -13.77
N PHE A 278 14.09 -11.43 -14.41
CA PHE A 278 15.33 -10.74 -14.74
C PHE A 278 15.09 -9.55 -15.68
N ILE A 279 14.37 -9.75 -16.78
CA ILE A 279 14.06 -8.67 -17.75
C ILE A 279 13.25 -7.58 -17.06
N GLU A 280 12.23 -7.94 -16.29
CA GLU A 280 11.44 -6.98 -15.52
C GLU A 280 12.35 -6.14 -14.61
N TYR A 281 13.22 -6.80 -13.85
CA TYR A 281 14.04 -6.12 -12.86
C TYR A 281 15.07 -5.16 -13.46
N ILE A 282 15.83 -5.58 -14.48
CA ILE A 282 16.79 -4.70 -15.15
C ILE A 282 16.11 -3.55 -15.88
N SER A 283 14.86 -3.75 -16.30
CA SER A 283 14.08 -2.72 -17.01
C SER A 283 13.57 -1.65 -16.06
N LEU A 284 13.14 -2.04 -14.84
CA LEU A 284 12.47 -1.16 -13.89
C LEU A 284 13.41 -0.55 -12.83
N ASN A 285 14.60 -1.10 -12.63
CA ASN A 285 15.55 -0.59 -11.64
C ASN A 285 16.53 0.40 -12.28
N GLU A 286 16.47 1.69 -11.91
CA GLU A 286 17.39 2.72 -12.44
C GLU A 286 18.86 2.46 -12.13
N THR A 287 19.19 1.76 -11.04
CA THR A 287 20.58 1.43 -10.70
C THR A 287 21.18 0.40 -11.65
N LEU A 288 20.33 -0.40 -12.31
CA LEU A 288 20.73 -1.41 -13.29
C LEU A 288 20.63 -0.94 -14.73
N GLN A 289 20.38 0.35 -14.96
CA GLN A 289 20.39 0.95 -16.30
C GLN A 289 21.65 0.59 -17.12
N PRO A 290 22.87 0.51 -16.53
CA PRO A 290 24.05 0.05 -17.27
C PRO A 290 23.96 -1.40 -17.76
N MET A 291 23.30 -2.29 -17.01
CA MET A 291 23.08 -3.69 -17.42
C MET A 291 22.05 -3.77 -18.55
N LEU A 292 20.97 -2.99 -18.45
CA LEU A 292 20.00 -2.86 -19.55
C LEU A 292 20.69 -2.34 -20.83
N GLN A 293 21.54 -1.32 -20.72
CA GLN A 293 22.31 -0.82 -21.86
C GLN A 293 23.21 -1.89 -22.47
N LYS A 294 23.92 -2.68 -21.64
CA LYS A 294 24.73 -3.82 -22.09
C LYS A 294 23.91 -4.87 -22.84
N LEU A 295 22.71 -5.16 -22.37
CA LEU A 295 21.80 -6.10 -23.02
C LEU A 295 21.32 -5.54 -24.35
N CYS A 296 20.90 -4.28 -24.38
CA CYS A 296 20.38 -3.61 -25.57
C CYS A 296 21.39 -3.46 -26.71
N MET A 297 22.70 -3.48 -26.42
CA MET A 297 23.73 -3.43 -27.48
C MET A 297 23.70 -4.64 -28.41
N ASN A 298 23.33 -5.83 -27.90
CA ASN A 298 23.24 -7.05 -28.70
C ASN A 298 22.34 -8.09 -28.02
N VAL A 299 21.09 -8.23 -28.46
CA VAL A 299 20.12 -9.14 -27.84
C VAL A 299 20.21 -10.54 -28.46
N GLU A 300 21.32 -11.22 -28.18
CA GLU A 300 21.60 -12.61 -28.58
C GLU A 300 21.78 -13.49 -27.35
N MET A 301 21.60 -14.81 -27.49
CA MET A 301 21.57 -15.78 -26.37
C MET A 301 22.79 -15.69 -25.45
N GLU A 302 24.01 -15.65 -26.00
CA GLU A 302 25.24 -15.61 -25.22
C GLU A 302 25.42 -14.28 -24.49
N ASN A 303 25.10 -13.14 -25.15
CA ASN A 303 25.17 -11.84 -24.48
C ASN A 303 24.12 -11.72 -23.38
N PHE A 304 22.91 -12.22 -23.64
CA PHE A 304 21.82 -12.24 -22.68
C PHE A 304 22.23 -13.03 -21.43
N ALA A 305 22.73 -14.26 -21.60
CA ALA A 305 23.18 -15.10 -20.50
C ALA A 305 24.36 -14.47 -19.72
N ARG A 306 25.28 -13.80 -20.42
CA ARG A 306 26.36 -13.05 -19.77
C ARG A 306 25.83 -11.92 -18.88
N VAL A 307 24.95 -11.06 -19.40
CA VAL A 307 24.37 -9.96 -18.62
C VAL A 307 23.52 -10.49 -17.46
N PHE A 308 22.80 -11.58 -17.68
CA PHE A 308 22.06 -12.31 -16.64
C PHE A 308 23.00 -12.72 -15.49
N ASN A 309 24.08 -13.45 -15.80
CA ASN A 309 25.04 -13.92 -14.79
C ASN A 309 25.79 -12.76 -14.10
N GLU A 310 26.20 -11.73 -14.84
CA GLU A 310 26.79 -10.51 -14.26
C GLU A 310 25.84 -9.85 -13.26
N THR A 311 24.55 -9.73 -13.62
CA THR A 311 23.54 -9.11 -12.77
C THR A 311 23.26 -9.94 -11.52
N PHE A 312 23.14 -11.27 -11.65
CA PHE A 312 22.92 -12.16 -10.51
C PHE A 312 24.11 -12.13 -9.54
N SER A 313 25.33 -12.09 -10.06
CA SER A 313 26.53 -11.92 -9.23
C SER A 313 26.54 -10.56 -8.51
N LEU A 314 26.14 -9.48 -9.17
CA LEU A 314 26.09 -8.14 -8.55
C LEU A 314 25.07 -8.06 -7.42
N LEU A 315 23.94 -8.78 -7.55
CA LEU A 315 22.87 -8.82 -6.56
C LEU A 315 23.07 -9.90 -5.49
N ASN A 316 24.15 -10.68 -5.58
CA ASN A 316 24.41 -11.85 -4.74
C ASN A 316 23.23 -12.85 -4.72
N LEU A 317 22.68 -13.12 -5.92
CA LEU A 317 21.56 -14.04 -6.13
C LEU A 317 22.02 -15.30 -6.87
N ASN A 318 21.25 -16.37 -6.69
CA ASN A 318 21.32 -17.57 -7.51
C ASN A 318 19.92 -17.94 -8.05
N SER A 319 19.86 -18.73 -9.11
CA SER A 319 18.59 -19.12 -9.76
C SER A 319 17.63 -19.85 -8.82
N LEU A 320 18.14 -20.74 -7.97
CA LEU A 320 17.33 -21.47 -6.98
C LEU A 320 16.71 -20.53 -5.93
N SER A 321 17.39 -19.46 -5.56
CA SER A 321 16.93 -18.52 -4.54
C SER A 321 15.67 -17.77 -4.98
N ILE A 322 15.41 -17.68 -6.28
CA ILE A 322 14.24 -17.00 -6.86
C ILE A 322 13.32 -17.98 -7.59
N ASP A 323 13.53 -19.29 -7.41
CA ASP A 323 12.66 -20.33 -7.97
C ASP A 323 11.28 -20.28 -7.27
N PRO A 324 10.18 -20.07 -8.01
CA PRO A 324 8.84 -20.04 -7.43
C PRO A 324 8.44 -21.29 -6.67
N PHE A 325 9.00 -22.47 -6.97
CA PHE A 325 8.72 -23.70 -6.23
C PHE A 325 9.55 -23.87 -4.95
N ARG A 326 10.58 -23.04 -4.74
CA ARG A 326 11.53 -23.14 -3.61
C ARG A 326 11.58 -21.87 -2.77
N VAL A 327 10.55 -21.05 -2.82
CA VAL A 327 10.47 -19.84 -2.01
C VAL A 327 10.45 -20.17 -0.51
N GLU A 328 11.26 -19.45 0.25
CA GLU A 328 11.41 -19.57 1.71
C GLU A 328 11.17 -18.23 2.41
N ASN A 329 10.95 -18.26 3.73
CA ASN A 329 10.83 -17.09 4.62
C ASN A 329 9.80 -16.07 4.10
N ASP A 330 10.15 -14.78 4.11
CA ASP A 330 9.33 -13.65 3.64
C ASP A 330 8.68 -13.90 2.25
N ARG A 331 9.42 -14.53 1.31
CA ARG A 331 8.89 -14.77 -0.04
C ARG A 331 7.82 -15.84 -0.04
N ARG A 332 7.95 -16.84 0.82
CA ARG A 332 6.96 -17.90 0.99
C ARG A 332 5.69 -17.34 1.66
N ALA A 333 5.85 -16.45 2.64
CA ALA A 333 4.73 -15.72 3.24
C ALA A 333 3.98 -14.86 2.20
N MET A 334 4.69 -14.11 1.36
CA MET A 334 4.06 -13.34 0.28
C MET A 334 3.42 -14.23 -0.78
N ALA A 335 4.05 -15.35 -1.14
CA ALA A 335 3.46 -16.34 -2.05
C ALA A 335 2.15 -16.90 -1.48
N TYR A 336 2.08 -17.15 -0.17
CA TYR A 336 0.85 -17.59 0.50
C TYR A 336 -0.29 -16.56 0.34
N LEU A 337 -0.03 -15.27 0.60
CA LEU A 337 -1.01 -14.19 0.41
C LEU A 337 -1.49 -14.08 -1.05
N ASN A 338 -0.56 -14.23 -2.01
CA ASN A 338 -0.92 -14.22 -3.43
C ASN A 338 -1.77 -15.43 -3.81
N CYS A 339 -1.45 -16.63 -3.32
CA CYS A 339 -2.24 -17.82 -3.57
C CYS A 339 -3.66 -17.72 -2.96
N HIS A 340 -3.79 -17.16 -1.75
CA HIS A 340 -5.04 -17.26 -0.98
C HIS A 340 -5.95 -16.03 -1.04
N GLU A 341 -5.42 -14.80 -1.09
CA GLU A 341 -6.22 -13.57 -0.96
C GLU A 341 -6.10 -12.59 -2.13
N LEU A 342 -4.88 -12.35 -2.64
CA LEU A 342 -4.61 -11.19 -3.50
C LEU A 342 -4.56 -11.54 -5.00
N ASN A 343 -4.02 -12.72 -5.31
CA ASN A 343 -3.81 -13.23 -6.66
C ASN A 343 -2.98 -12.31 -7.58
N TRP A 344 -2.06 -11.52 -7.04
CA TRP A 344 -1.13 -10.66 -7.80
C TRP A 344 -0.04 -11.45 -8.53
N MET A 345 -0.45 -12.48 -9.27
CA MET A 345 0.40 -13.39 -10.01
C MET A 345 0.76 -12.77 -11.36
N LYS A 346 2.04 -12.46 -11.55
CA LYS A 346 2.55 -11.80 -12.76
C LYS A 346 2.46 -12.74 -13.96
N ILE A 347 1.85 -12.29 -15.05
CA ILE A 347 1.79 -13.04 -16.31
C ILE A 347 2.22 -12.15 -17.49
N SER A 348 2.62 -12.77 -18.61
CA SER A 348 2.99 -12.04 -19.84
C SER A 348 2.25 -12.51 -21.09
N SER A 349 1.21 -13.35 -20.94
CA SER A 349 0.43 -13.93 -22.05
C SER A 349 0.11 -12.92 -23.16
N PRO A 350 0.37 -13.25 -24.44
CA PRO A 350 0.29 -12.27 -25.53
C PRO A 350 -1.16 -11.84 -25.79
N ASN A 351 -2.14 -12.69 -25.43
CA ASN A 351 -3.56 -12.48 -25.66
C ASN A 351 -4.27 -11.66 -24.56
N ILE A 352 -3.57 -11.29 -23.48
CA ILE A 352 -4.15 -10.63 -22.31
C ILE A 352 -3.51 -9.25 -22.10
N GLY A 353 -4.32 -8.20 -21.93
CA GLY A 353 -3.82 -6.85 -21.66
C GLY A 353 -3.18 -6.14 -22.86
N PRO A 354 -2.46 -5.02 -22.64
CA PRO A 354 -1.84 -4.20 -23.68
C PRO A 354 -0.76 -4.93 -24.51
N SER A 355 -0.48 -4.44 -25.72
CA SER A 355 0.52 -5.03 -26.62
C SER A 355 1.99 -4.81 -26.20
N PHE A 356 2.25 -3.83 -25.32
CA PHE A 356 3.60 -3.42 -24.90
C PHE A 356 4.11 -4.27 -23.73
N LYS A 357 4.32 -5.57 -23.92
CA LYS A 357 4.74 -6.50 -22.85
C LYS A 357 6.13 -7.06 -23.11
N LEU A 358 6.94 -7.16 -22.05
CA LEU A 358 8.18 -7.92 -22.02
C LEU A 358 8.11 -8.99 -20.91
N GLY A 359 8.13 -10.25 -21.32
CA GLY A 359 8.12 -11.42 -20.46
C GLY A 359 7.83 -12.69 -21.27
N SER A 360 8.06 -13.85 -20.68
CA SER A 360 7.78 -15.15 -21.29
C SER A 360 6.28 -15.43 -21.34
N ASN A 361 5.81 -15.94 -22.48
CA ASN A 361 4.42 -16.36 -22.66
C ASN A 361 4.11 -17.69 -21.94
N ASN A 362 5.13 -18.41 -21.48
CA ASN A 362 4.96 -19.66 -20.72
C ASN A 362 4.52 -19.41 -19.27
N ILE A 363 4.61 -18.17 -18.78
CA ILE A 363 4.14 -17.77 -17.46
C ILE A 363 2.64 -17.46 -17.54
N SER A 364 1.82 -18.45 -17.17
CA SER A 364 0.36 -18.39 -17.19
C SER A 364 -0.24 -18.50 -15.79
N ASN A 365 -1.56 -18.26 -15.67
CA ASN A 365 -2.26 -18.56 -14.42
C ASN A 365 -2.17 -20.05 -14.06
N GLN A 366 -2.16 -20.95 -15.05
CA GLN A 366 -2.04 -22.38 -14.77
C GLN A 366 -0.70 -22.69 -14.10
N TYR A 367 0.39 -22.11 -14.59
CA TYR A 367 1.71 -22.23 -13.97
C TYR A 367 1.68 -21.79 -12.50
N HIS A 368 1.12 -20.61 -12.20
CA HIS A 368 1.06 -20.15 -10.81
C HIS A 368 0.11 -20.98 -9.94
N ARG A 369 -0.93 -21.57 -10.51
CA ARG A 369 -1.80 -22.54 -9.80
C ARG A 369 -1.03 -23.79 -9.41
N GLU A 370 -0.18 -24.31 -10.30
CA GLU A 370 0.69 -25.45 -10.02
C GLU A 370 1.71 -25.11 -8.92
N VAL A 371 2.29 -23.91 -8.94
CA VAL A 371 3.16 -23.40 -7.87
C VAL A 371 2.42 -23.36 -6.53
N CYS A 372 1.23 -22.76 -6.47
CA CYS A 372 0.44 -22.69 -5.24
C CYS A 372 0.07 -24.08 -4.71
N ASN A 373 -0.31 -25.00 -5.60
CA ASN A 373 -0.65 -26.37 -5.24
C ASN A 373 0.57 -27.10 -4.66
N TYR A 374 1.74 -26.93 -5.27
CA TYR A 374 2.97 -27.52 -4.79
C TYR A 374 3.40 -26.96 -3.43
N LEU A 375 3.34 -25.63 -3.25
CA LEU A 375 3.84 -24.99 -2.03
C LEU A 375 2.91 -25.19 -0.83
N PHE A 376 1.59 -25.16 -1.05
CA PHE A 376 0.60 -24.99 0.02
C PHE A 376 -0.55 -26.00 -0.02
N ASP A 377 -0.50 -27.00 -0.91
CA ASP A 377 -1.62 -27.92 -1.18
C ASP A 377 -2.93 -27.16 -1.45
N TYR A 378 -2.81 -26.00 -2.10
CA TYR A 378 -3.91 -25.11 -2.41
C TYR A 378 -3.94 -24.82 -3.89
N MET A 379 -5.07 -25.12 -4.52
CA MET A 379 -5.30 -24.83 -5.92
C MET A 379 -6.17 -23.57 -6.06
N PRO A 380 -5.62 -22.43 -6.51
CA PRO A 380 -6.40 -21.20 -6.68
C PRO A 380 -7.60 -21.39 -7.62
N PRO A 381 -8.69 -20.63 -7.44
CA PRO A 381 -9.86 -20.70 -8.32
C PRO A 381 -9.50 -20.35 -9.76
N THR A 382 -10.22 -20.93 -10.73
CA THR A 382 -10.04 -20.60 -12.15
C THR A 382 -10.69 -19.25 -12.49
N PRO A 383 -10.43 -18.68 -13.68
CA PRO A 383 -11.11 -17.46 -14.10
C PRO A 383 -12.62 -17.40 -14.09
N ALA A 384 -13.27 -18.55 -14.13
CA ALA A 384 -14.72 -18.63 -14.00
C ALA A 384 -15.21 -18.52 -12.53
N ASP A 385 -14.32 -18.68 -11.54
CA ASP A 385 -14.66 -18.93 -10.12
C ASP A 385 -14.18 -17.83 -9.16
N TYR A 386 -13.90 -16.61 -9.64
CA TYR A 386 -13.26 -15.53 -8.86
C TYR A 386 -14.11 -14.84 -7.76
N ARG A 387 -15.14 -15.50 -7.25
CA ARG A 387 -16.02 -14.96 -6.22
C ARG A 387 -15.27 -14.48 -4.97
N LYS A 388 -14.19 -15.17 -4.56
CA LYS A 388 -13.37 -14.77 -3.39
C LYS A 388 -12.67 -13.43 -3.62
N LEU A 389 -12.13 -13.20 -4.82
CA LEU A 389 -11.46 -11.94 -5.19
C LEU A 389 -12.47 -10.80 -5.32
N ASP A 390 -13.64 -11.07 -5.90
CA ASP A 390 -14.73 -10.09 -5.97
C ASP A 390 -15.16 -9.63 -4.57
N LEU A 391 -15.29 -10.57 -3.62
CA LEU A 391 -15.60 -10.25 -2.23
C LEU A 391 -14.49 -9.42 -1.55
N PHE A 392 -13.22 -9.75 -1.81
CA PHE A 392 -12.10 -8.96 -1.32
C PHE A 392 -12.15 -7.51 -1.85
N ASN A 393 -12.34 -7.35 -3.16
CA ASN A 393 -12.42 -6.05 -3.80
C ASN A 393 -13.66 -5.26 -3.37
N LEU A 394 -14.80 -5.91 -3.19
CA LEU A 394 -16.02 -5.27 -2.66
C LEU A 394 -15.80 -4.76 -1.24
N LYS A 395 -15.11 -5.55 -0.41
CA LYS A 395 -14.80 -5.19 0.98
C LYS A 395 -13.88 -3.98 1.09
N PHE A 396 -12.89 -3.88 0.20
CA PHE A 396 -11.89 -2.80 0.24
C PHE A 396 -12.05 -1.73 -0.86
N GLY A 397 -13.16 -1.77 -1.60
CA GLY A 397 -13.50 -0.80 -2.64
C GLY A 397 -12.65 -0.88 -3.93
N GLY A 398 -11.79 -1.89 -4.07
CA GLY A 398 -10.89 -2.09 -5.21
C GLY A 398 -10.16 -0.80 -5.59
N ARG A 399 -10.15 -0.45 -6.88
CA ARG A 399 -9.51 0.78 -7.40
C ARG A 399 -10.26 2.09 -7.09
N LYS A 400 -11.38 2.03 -6.37
CA LYS A 400 -12.19 3.18 -5.94
C LYS A 400 -12.49 3.08 -4.43
N PRO A 401 -11.45 3.09 -3.57
CA PRO A 401 -11.57 2.79 -2.15
C PRO A 401 -12.44 3.78 -1.35
N GLY A 402 -12.77 4.96 -1.89
CA GLY A 402 -13.62 5.96 -1.22
C GLY A 402 -12.99 6.58 0.04
N VAL A 403 -11.69 6.38 0.25
CA VAL A 403 -10.94 6.93 1.39
C VAL A 403 -10.73 8.45 1.27
N LYS A 404 -10.63 9.08 2.43
CA LYS A 404 -10.39 10.51 2.61
C LYS A 404 -9.13 10.74 3.42
N PHE A 405 -8.53 11.90 3.24
CA PHE A 405 -7.26 12.32 3.82
C PHE A 405 -6.15 11.32 3.48
N THR A 406 -6.11 10.95 2.20
CA THR A 406 -5.16 9.97 1.67
C THR A 406 -4.38 10.59 0.53
N VAL A 407 -3.06 10.47 0.62
CA VAL A 407 -2.13 10.69 -0.48
C VAL A 407 -1.92 9.36 -1.18
N PHE A 408 -2.11 9.34 -2.49
CA PHE A 408 -1.64 8.27 -3.37
C PHE A 408 -0.47 8.79 -4.18
N SER A 409 0.67 8.12 -4.13
CA SER A 409 1.81 8.46 -4.97
C SER A 409 2.22 7.28 -5.85
N THR A 410 2.68 7.55 -7.06
CA THR A 410 2.92 6.52 -8.09
C THR A 410 4.07 6.89 -9.02
N ALA A 411 4.82 5.89 -9.47
CA ALA A 411 5.92 6.07 -10.41
C ALA A 411 5.43 6.13 -11.88
N LEU A 412 6.19 6.78 -12.77
CA LEU A 412 5.82 6.90 -14.20
C LEU A 412 5.76 5.56 -14.97
N TYR A 413 6.39 4.51 -14.45
CA TYR A 413 6.31 3.13 -14.97
C TYR A 413 6.03 2.16 -13.83
N ASP A 414 5.03 2.48 -13.02
CA ASP A 414 4.65 1.61 -11.92
C ASP A 414 4.01 0.31 -12.44
N PRO A 415 4.58 -0.88 -12.19
CA PRO A 415 3.92 -2.15 -12.53
C PRO A 415 2.53 -2.27 -11.91
N TRP A 416 2.28 -1.59 -10.78
CA TRP A 416 1.02 -1.64 -10.03
C TRP A 416 -0.04 -0.66 -10.52
N GLU A 417 0.23 0.20 -11.51
CA GLU A 417 -0.68 1.24 -12.02
C GLU A 417 -2.11 0.70 -12.29
N TYR A 418 -2.23 -0.50 -12.87
CA TYR A 418 -3.52 -1.11 -13.18
C TYR A 418 -4.31 -1.61 -11.97
N LEU A 419 -3.67 -1.75 -10.80
CA LEU A 419 -4.28 -2.15 -9.53
C LEU A 419 -4.45 -0.95 -8.58
N GLU A 420 -3.80 0.16 -8.85
CA GLU A 420 -3.88 1.42 -8.10
C GLU A 420 -5.20 2.17 -8.31
N ILE A 421 -5.37 3.26 -7.56
CA ILE A 421 -6.54 4.15 -7.64
C ILE A 421 -6.75 4.70 -9.07
N VAL A 422 -8.00 4.72 -9.55
CA VAL A 422 -8.35 5.24 -10.90
C VAL A 422 -8.46 6.76 -10.95
N SER A 423 -8.58 7.43 -9.80
CA SER A 423 -8.75 8.89 -9.76
C SER A 423 -7.51 9.58 -10.31
N THR A 424 -7.72 10.63 -11.10
CA THR A 424 -6.65 11.52 -11.60
C THR A 424 -6.80 12.94 -11.05
N PHE A 425 -7.79 13.18 -10.18
CA PHE A 425 -8.12 14.52 -9.70
C PHE A 425 -7.89 14.64 -8.20
N ASN A 426 -7.18 15.70 -7.85
CA ASN A 426 -7.00 16.14 -6.47
C ASN A 426 -8.29 16.78 -5.95
N SER A 427 -8.55 16.55 -4.66
CA SER A 427 -9.60 17.21 -3.90
C SER A 427 -9.04 17.69 -2.56
N SER A 428 -9.85 18.36 -1.74
CA SER A 428 -9.40 18.74 -0.39
C SER A 428 -9.07 17.54 0.50
N GLU A 429 -9.58 16.35 0.18
CA GLU A 429 -9.50 15.13 0.99
C GLU A 429 -8.80 13.98 0.24
N LEU A 430 -8.32 14.17 -0.98
CA LEU A 430 -7.62 13.16 -1.76
C LEU A 430 -6.53 13.84 -2.56
N PHE A 431 -5.30 13.38 -2.43
CA PHE A 431 -4.16 13.98 -3.13
C PHE A 431 -3.40 12.89 -3.88
N ILE A 432 -3.08 13.15 -5.14
CA ILE A 432 -2.46 12.21 -6.05
C ILE A 432 -1.18 12.86 -6.56
N GLN A 433 -0.06 12.15 -6.36
CA GLN A 433 1.27 12.63 -6.68
C GLN A 433 2.01 11.60 -7.52
N SER A 434 2.10 11.84 -8.83
CA SER A 434 3.03 11.07 -9.65
C SER A 434 4.45 11.60 -9.49
N TYR A 435 5.44 10.73 -9.53
CA TYR A 435 6.85 11.11 -9.61
C TYR A 435 7.52 10.46 -10.83
N GLY A 436 8.70 10.97 -11.19
CA GLY A 436 9.39 10.65 -12.44
C GLY A 436 9.85 9.19 -12.57
N ASN A 437 10.81 8.96 -13.46
CA ASN A 437 11.33 7.62 -13.75
C ASN A 437 12.26 7.12 -12.63
N HIS A 438 11.66 6.70 -11.53
CA HIS A 438 12.30 6.12 -10.35
C HIS A 438 11.71 4.76 -10.02
N SER A 439 12.39 4.03 -9.15
CA SER A 439 11.90 2.78 -8.59
C SER A 439 10.56 2.98 -7.89
N ILE A 440 9.75 1.92 -7.89
CA ILE A 440 8.49 1.88 -7.15
C ILE A 440 8.72 2.20 -5.68
N GLY A 441 7.79 2.90 -5.04
CA GLY A 441 7.94 3.27 -3.63
C GLY A 441 8.97 4.35 -3.32
N ALA A 442 9.77 4.80 -4.29
CA ALA A 442 10.97 5.59 -4.05
C ALA A 442 10.70 6.88 -3.27
N ASP A 443 9.55 7.52 -3.46
CA ASP A 443 9.16 8.73 -2.73
C ASP A 443 9.12 8.50 -1.22
N LEU A 444 8.76 7.30 -0.77
CA LEU A 444 8.73 6.91 0.64
C LEU A 444 10.04 6.25 1.09
N ILE A 445 10.57 5.29 0.34
CA ILE A 445 11.62 4.36 0.85
C ILE A 445 13.04 4.66 0.35
N SER A 446 13.21 5.45 -0.71
CA SER A 446 14.54 5.68 -1.30
C SER A 446 15.32 6.74 -0.51
N ASN A 447 16.64 6.55 -0.38
CA ASN A 447 17.56 7.57 0.12
C ASN A 447 18.11 8.49 -0.98
N PHE A 448 17.77 8.22 -2.25
CA PHE A 448 18.16 9.06 -3.38
C PHE A 448 17.19 10.25 -3.52
N ASP A 449 17.71 11.40 -3.92
CA ASP A 449 16.95 12.63 -4.16
C ASP A 449 17.24 13.17 -5.57
N SER A 450 16.31 12.93 -6.50
CA SER A 450 16.24 13.70 -7.74
C SER A 450 15.38 14.95 -7.55
N PRO A 451 15.55 16.00 -8.36
CA PRO A 451 14.69 17.19 -8.30
C PRO A 451 13.19 16.86 -8.37
N GLU A 452 12.82 15.89 -9.22
CA GLU A 452 11.44 15.43 -9.38
C GLU A 452 10.93 14.69 -8.13
N LEU A 453 11.76 13.81 -7.55
CA LEU A 453 11.39 13.05 -6.36
C LEU A 453 11.31 13.93 -5.12
N THR A 454 12.27 14.83 -4.94
CA THR A 454 12.26 15.83 -3.85
C THR A 454 11.03 16.74 -3.94
N LEU A 455 10.65 17.18 -5.15
CA LEU A 455 9.43 17.96 -5.36
C LEU A 455 8.18 17.18 -4.97
N ALA A 456 8.08 15.92 -5.41
CA ALA A 456 6.97 15.03 -5.07
C ALA A 456 6.85 14.84 -3.55
N ARG A 457 7.97 14.52 -2.87
CA ARG A 457 8.04 14.39 -1.40
C ARG A 457 7.57 15.64 -0.69
N ASN A 458 8.06 16.82 -1.09
CA ASN A 458 7.67 18.08 -0.49
C ASN A 458 6.16 18.34 -0.61
N ASN A 459 5.56 18.08 -1.77
CA ASN A 459 4.12 18.23 -1.97
C ASN A 459 3.32 17.30 -1.03
N VAL A 460 3.74 16.04 -0.92
CA VAL A 460 3.10 15.06 -0.03
C VAL A 460 3.21 15.49 1.43
N ILE A 461 4.41 15.85 1.88
CA ILE A 461 4.67 16.27 3.26
C ILE A 461 3.86 17.52 3.60
N LEU A 462 3.83 18.51 2.71
CA LEU A 462 3.03 19.72 2.90
C LEU A 462 1.56 19.37 3.06
N LYS A 463 1.04 18.44 2.25
CA LYS A 463 -0.37 18.06 2.30
C LYS A 463 -0.74 17.29 3.57
N LEU A 464 0.10 16.34 3.98
CA LEU A 464 -0.07 15.61 5.24
C LEU A 464 0.01 16.54 6.45
N THR A 465 0.96 17.49 6.43
CA THR A 465 1.14 18.49 7.49
C THR A 465 -0.09 19.41 7.58
N GLU A 466 -0.62 19.85 6.44
CA GLU A 466 -1.85 20.66 6.37
C GLU A 466 -3.03 19.93 7.03
N TRP A 467 -3.26 18.65 6.70
CA TRP A 467 -4.36 17.87 7.26
C TRP A 467 -4.21 17.59 8.76
N VAL A 468 -2.98 17.36 9.24
CA VAL A 468 -2.74 17.08 10.66
C VAL A 468 -2.75 18.36 11.49
N ASN A 469 -2.13 19.45 11.02
CA ASN A 469 -1.98 20.69 11.79
C ASN A 469 -3.14 21.69 11.59
N GLY A 470 -4.07 21.44 10.66
CA GLY A 470 -5.07 22.41 10.20
C GLY A 470 -6.07 22.96 11.23
N CYS A 471 -6.09 22.45 12.47
CA CYS A 471 -6.96 22.99 13.52
C CYS A 471 -6.15 23.64 14.65
N ASN A 472 -6.34 24.93 14.87
CA ASN A 472 -5.79 25.64 16.01
C ASN A 472 -6.68 25.46 17.25
N ASN A 473 -6.09 25.05 18.38
CA ASN A 473 -6.75 25.00 19.71
C ASN A 473 -8.14 24.34 19.71
N ASN A 474 -8.30 23.15 19.10
CA ASN A 474 -9.60 22.49 18.93
C ASN A 474 -10.68 23.44 18.37
N CYS A 475 -10.33 24.19 17.32
CA CYS A 475 -11.22 25.14 16.67
C CYS A 475 -11.60 26.27 17.63
N GLY A 476 -10.57 26.92 18.19
CA GLY A 476 -10.71 28.03 19.12
C GLY A 476 -11.49 27.69 20.39
N ASN A 477 -11.50 26.42 20.83
CA ASN A 477 -12.34 25.86 21.91
C ASN A 477 -13.86 25.83 21.62
N HIS A 478 -14.28 26.28 20.45
CA HIS A 478 -15.66 26.42 20.03
C HIS A 478 -16.10 25.35 19.02
N GLY A 479 -15.27 24.36 18.75
CA GLY A 479 -15.60 23.25 17.87
C GLY A 479 -14.86 21.98 18.26
N TYR A 480 -14.86 21.04 17.32
CA TYR A 480 -14.08 19.82 17.35
C TYR A 480 -13.24 19.79 16.07
N CYS A 481 -11.94 19.54 16.21
CA CYS A 481 -11.10 19.31 15.05
C CYS A 481 -11.42 17.95 14.45
N TYR A 482 -11.73 17.93 13.17
CA TYR A 482 -11.97 16.70 12.41
C TYR A 482 -11.20 16.80 11.10
N PHE A 483 -10.08 16.07 11.00
CA PHE A 483 -9.19 16.02 9.84
C PHE A 483 -8.74 17.40 9.33
N GLY A 484 -8.19 18.22 10.21
CA GLY A 484 -7.68 19.56 9.86
C GLY A 484 -8.76 20.58 9.53
N LYS A 485 -10.05 20.21 9.62
CA LYS A 485 -11.19 21.11 9.51
C LYS A 485 -11.94 21.19 10.82
N CYS A 486 -12.52 22.35 11.07
CA CYS A 486 -13.24 22.60 12.29
C CYS A 486 -14.73 22.36 12.15
N GLN A 487 -15.26 21.44 12.96
CA GLN A 487 -16.69 21.27 13.14
C GLN A 487 -17.14 22.12 14.32
N CYS A 488 -17.82 23.23 14.03
CA CYS A 488 -18.22 24.19 15.05
C CYS A 488 -19.41 23.72 15.89
N LYS A 489 -19.39 24.11 17.16
CA LYS A 489 -20.56 24.02 18.04
C LYS A 489 -21.65 24.96 17.50
N LYS A 490 -22.91 24.69 17.86
CA LYS A 490 -24.14 25.30 17.31
C LYS A 490 -24.15 26.84 17.19
N ASP A 491 -23.40 27.55 18.03
CA ASP A 491 -23.36 29.02 18.08
C ASP A 491 -22.11 29.63 17.43
N TYR A 492 -21.31 28.84 16.72
CA TYR A 492 -20.04 29.28 16.12
C TYR A 492 -19.94 28.84 14.65
N THR A 493 -19.21 29.61 13.86
CA THR A 493 -18.94 29.44 12.43
C THR A 493 -17.55 30.02 12.10
N GLY A 494 -17.13 29.94 10.85
CA GLY A 494 -15.77 30.26 10.42
C GLY A 494 -14.89 29.01 10.36
N ASP A 495 -13.77 29.11 9.65
CA ASP A 495 -12.91 27.96 9.32
C ASP A 495 -12.23 27.35 10.56
N GLN A 496 -12.17 28.10 11.68
CA GLN A 496 -11.64 27.70 12.98
C GLN A 496 -12.65 27.92 14.11
N CYS A 497 -13.94 28.07 13.80
CA CYS A 497 -15.01 28.37 14.76
C CYS A 497 -14.77 29.66 15.57
N GLU A 498 -14.11 30.63 14.96
CA GLU A 498 -13.77 31.93 15.54
C GLU A 498 -14.94 32.91 15.55
N THR A 499 -15.94 32.70 14.69
CA THR A 499 -17.06 33.63 14.52
C THR A 499 -18.28 33.15 15.28
N ARG A 500 -18.82 33.96 16.18
CA ARG A 500 -20.08 33.64 16.86
C ARG A 500 -21.28 33.92 15.95
N VAL A 501 -22.17 32.93 15.80
CA VAL A 501 -23.41 33.08 15.03
C VAL A 501 -24.38 33.97 15.82
N MET A 502 -24.87 35.05 15.20
CA MET A 502 -25.91 35.88 15.81
C MET A 502 -27.23 35.11 15.89
N LYS A 503 -27.87 35.10 17.06
CA LYS A 503 -29.19 34.49 17.25
C LYS A 503 -30.22 35.15 16.32
N TYR A 504 -31.11 34.34 15.76
CA TYR A 504 -32.17 34.78 14.84
C TYR A 504 -32.97 35.98 15.35
N ASP A 505 -33.26 36.04 16.65
CA ASP A 505 -34.01 37.14 17.26
C ASP A 505 -33.28 38.49 17.17
N ASN A 506 -31.95 38.48 17.30
CA ASN A 506 -31.14 39.69 17.17
C ASN A 506 -31.06 40.16 15.72
N TYR A 507 -31.00 39.22 14.76
CA TYR A 507 -31.07 39.54 13.34
C TYR A 507 -32.43 40.13 12.96
N LYS A 508 -33.52 39.56 13.49
CA LYS A 508 -34.88 40.06 13.28
C LYS A 508 -35.04 41.47 13.84
N LEU A 509 -34.52 41.73 15.04
CA LEU A 509 -34.53 43.07 15.63
C LEU A 509 -33.73 44.07 14.78
N LEU A 510 -32.53 43.70 14.32
CA LEU A 510 -31.66 44.55 13.50
C LEU A 510 -32.27 44.84 12.11
N SER A 511 -32.92 43.85 11.51
CA SER A 511 -33.61 43.97 10.23
C SER A 511 -34.85 44.85 10.35
N ILE A 512 -35.65 44.67 11.41
CA ILE A 512 -36.81 45.51 11.68
C ILE A 512 -36.35 46.95 11.94
N THR A 513 -35.35 47.18 12.79
CA THR A 513 -34.90 48.56 13.09
C THR A 513 -34.29 49.23 11.87
N SER A 514 -33.54 48.53 11.01
CA SER A 514 -32.93 49.11 9.80
C SER A 514 -33.94 49.48 8.72
N THR A 515 -35.12 48.87 8.69
CA THR A 515 -36.21 49.25 7.78
C THR A 515 -37.20 50.23 8.42
N LEU A 516 -37.61 50.01 9.66
CA LEU A 516 -38.64 50.82 10.30
C LEU A 516 -38.17 52.25 10.60
N LEU A 517 -36.93 52.45 11.07
CA LEU A 517 -36.43 53.78 11.42
C LEU A 517 -36.41 54.72 10.21
N PRO A 518 -35.80 54.34 9.06
CA PRO A 518 -35.79 55.20 7.88
C PRO A 518 -37.20 55.50 7.38
N THR A 519 -38.08 54.49 7.32
CA THR A 519 -39.46 54.69 6.85
C THR A 519 -40.23 55.67 7.74
N LEU A 520 -40.12 55.53 9.07
CA LEU A 520 -40.76 56.46 10.01
C LEU A 520 -40.17 57.87 9.90
N MET A 521 -38.85 58.00 9.74
CA MET A 521 -38.21 59.30 9.50
C MET A 521 -38.72 59.94 8.21
N PHE A 522 -38.81 59.20 7.10
CA PHE A 522 -39.33 59.72 5.83
C PHE A 522 -40.80 60.13 5.93
N LEU A 523 -41.64 59.36 6.64
CA LEU A 523 -43.04 59.71 6.87
C LEU A 523 -43.19 60.95 7.75
N LEU A 524 -42.37 61.08 8.80
CA LEU A 524 -42.37 62.28 9.67
C LEU A 524 -41.90 63.52 8.90
N ILE A 525 -40.79 63.41 8.16
CA ILE A 525 -40.27 64.52 7.35
C ILE A 525 -41.28 64.90 6.27
N GLY A 526 -41.83 63.92 5.55
CA GLY A 526 -42.86 64.13 4.53
C GLY A 526 -44.14 64.75 5.10
N GLY A 527 -44.59 64.27 6.26
CA GLY A 527 -45.77 64.80 6.95
C GLY A 527 -45.57 66.23 7.46
N VAL A 528 -44.40 66.55 8.03
CA VAL A 528 -44.04 67.91 8.45
C VAL A 528 -43.97 68.84 7.24
N LEU A 529 -43.31 68.42 6.16
CA LEU A 529 -43.25 69.19 4.91
C LEU A 529 -44.64 69.44 4.33
N TRP A 530 -45.50 68.41 4.28
CA TRP A 530 -46.88 68.53 3.82
C TRP A 530 -47.71 69.49 4.68
N PHE A 531 -47.61 69.38 6.01
CA PHE A 531 -48.32 70.24 6.95
C PHE A 531 -47.89 71.72 6.86
N VAL A 532 -46.58 71.96 6.73
CA VAL A 532 -46.04 73.31 6.50
C VAL A 532 -46.53 73.87 5.16
N ASN A 533 -46.57 73.05 4.11
CA ASN A 533 -47.02 73.49 2.79
C ASN A 533 -48.52 73.83 2.77
N ILE A 534 -49.37 73.06 3.47
CA ILE A 534 -50.79 73.37 3.62
C ILE A 534 -51.00 74.70 4.35
N LYS A 535 -50.27 74.95 5.45
CA LYS A 535 -50.37 76.24 6.16
C LYS A 535 -49.91 77.43 5.32
N LEU A 536 -48.93 77.23 4.45
CA LEU A 536 -48.48 78.27 3.51
C LEU A 536 -49.54 78.54 2.42
N ILE A 537 -50.22 77.51 1.94
CA ILE A 537 -51.32 77.65 0.96
C ILE A 537 -52.51 78.39 1.58
N ASP A 538 -52.91 78.06 2.81
CA ASP A 538 -54.02 78.75 3.51
C ASP A 538 -53.74 80.25 3.76
N GLN A 539 -52.48 80.67 3.90
CA GLN A 539 -52.13 82.09 4.04
C GLN A 539 -52.12 82.86 2.71
N THR A 540 -52.13 82.18 1.56
CA THR A 540 -52.13 82.82 0.24
C THR A 540 -53.53 83.00 -0.36
N VAL A 541 -54.57 82.46 0.28
CA VAL A 541 -55.98 82.68 -0.09
C VAL A 541 -56.62 83.67 0.89
N ALA A 542 -56.04 84.86 1.01
CA ALA A 542 -56.76 86.03 1.50
C ALA A 542 -57.46 86.69 0.30
N PRO A 543 -58.79 86.91 0.32
CA PRO A 543 -59.49 87.53 -0.80
C PRO A 543 -59.00 88.96 -1.02
N ARG A 544 -58.59 89.27 -2.25
CA ARG A 544 -58.41 90.67 -2.69
C ARG A 544 -59.77 91.35 -2.69
N HIS A 545 -59.94 92.34 -1.82
CA HIS A 545 -60.85 93.46 -2.03
C HIS A 545 -60.03 94.75 -2.06
#